data_AF-A0A0E9NGE0-F1
#
_entry.id   AF-A0A0E9NGE0-F1
#
_cell.length_a   1.000
_cell.length_b   1.000
_cell.length_c   1.000
_cell.angle_alpha   90.00
_cell.angle_beta   90.00
_cell.angle_gamma   90.00
#
_symmetry.space_group_name_H-M   'P 1'
#
loop_
_entity.id
_entity.type
_entity.pdbx_description
1 polymer ?
#
loop_
_entity_poly.entity_id
_entity_poly.type
_entity_poly.pdbx_seq_one_letter_code
_entity_poly.pdbx_strand_id
1 'polypeptide(L)'
;MHVQHLNLQQNIKMDYQALRKLQRQWATSPIPAWTFSGALLATLPKTRQHLHGYPGPISTAFIGGVTALSGYFTMTGEHHNGAGVTTAWSMGYLLINGRKGLFSFRPWPLGLTMLALGNMAAYGSYYAGFH
;
A
#
# COMPACT_ATOMS: atom_id res chain seq x y z
N MET A 1 42.13 -11.34 12.88
CA MET A 1 41.24 -11.19 11.70
C MET A 1 39.95 -12.03 11.79
N HIS A 2 39.97 -13.25 12.36
CA HIS A 2 38.78 -14.13 12.42
C HIS A 2 37.58 -13.58 13.26
N VAL A 3 37.86 -12.86 14.35
CA VAL A 3 36.83 -12.30 15.25
C VAL A 3 36.04 -11.14 14.62
N GLN A 4 36.68 -10.36 13.73
CA GLN A 4 36.00 -9.27 13.02
C GLN A 4 34.95 -9.78 12.02
N HIS A 5 35.23 -10.89 11.33
CA HIS A 5 34.27 -11.51 10.40
C HIS A 5 33.04 -12.08 11.11
N LEU A 6 33.20 -12.64 12.31
CA LEU A 6 32.10 -13.16 13.12
C LEU A 6 31.16 -12.05 13.61
N ASN A 7 31.72 -10.95 14.11
CA ASN A 7 30.92 -9.78 14.52
C ASN A 7 30.15 -9.16 13.35
N LEU A 8 30.78 -9.09 12.17
CA LEU A 8 30.15 -8.54 10.97
C LEU A 8 28.95 -9.42 10.52
N GLN A 9 29.11 -10.74 10.55
CA GLN A 9 28.03 -11.68 10.26
C GLN A 9 26.89 -11.62 11.29
N GLN A 10 27.19 -11.42 12.57
CA GLN A 10 26.18 -11.26 13.61
C GLN A 10 25.41 -9.94 13.47
N ASN A 11 26.08 -8.84 13.16
CA ASN A 11 25.43 -7.54 12.94
C ASN A 11 24.49 -7.60 11.73
N ILE A 12 24.96 -8.20 10.63
CA ILE A 12 24.14 -8.40 9.43
C ILE A 12 22.89 -9.22 9.76
N LYS A 13 23.01 -10.33 10.49
CA LYS A 13 21.86 -11.17 10.89
C LYS A 13 20.89 -10.41 11.80
N MET A 14 21.38 -9.60 12.72
CA MET A 14 20.57 -8.74 13.60
C MET A 14 19.78 -7.70 12.80
N ASP A 15 20.42 -7.01 11.85
CA ASP A 15 19.77 -6.02 10.99
C ASP A 15 18.69 -6.66 10.11
N TYR A 16 18.97 -7.81 9.50
CA TYR A 16 17.97 -8.55 8.72
C TYR A 16 16.74 -8.96 9.54
N GLN A 17 16.94 -9.38 10.79
CA GLN A 17 15.85 -9.74 11.69
C GLN A 17 15.02 -8.51 12.09
N ALA A 18 15.67 -7.37 12.35
CA ALA A 18 15.00 -6.11 12.65
C ALA A 18 14.17 -5.62 11.46
N LEU A 19 14.74 -5.64 10.25
CA LEU A 19 14.05 -5.28 9.01
C LEU A 19 12.84 -6.17 8.75
N ARG A 20 12.96 -7.48 8.94
CA ARG A 20 11.82 -8.42 8.82
C ARG A 20 10.73 -8.19 9.86
N LYS A 21 11.10 -7.87 11.11
CA LYS A 21 10.11 -7.53 12.16
C LYS A 21 9.35 -6.26 11.83
N LEU A 22 10.05 -5.22 11.35
CA LEU A 22 9.44 -4.00 10.83
C LEU A 22 8.48 -4.34 9.68
N GLN A 23 8.97 -5.00 8.64
CA GLN A 23 8.14 -5.36 7.49
C GLN A 23 6.90 -6.16 7.88
N ARG A 24 7.04 -7.09 8.83
CA ARG A 24 5.93 -7.85 9.41
C ARG A 24 4.95 -6.93 10.14
N GLN A 25 5.40 -6.00 10.98
CA GLN A 25 4.52 -5.05 11.66
C GLN A 25 3.72 -4.19 10.67
N TRP A 26 4.36 -3.69 9.62
CA TRP A 26 3.69 -2.91 8.58
C TRP A 26 2.69 -3.75 7.77
N ALA A 27 3.03 -4.99 7.43
CA ALA A 27 2.15 -5.91 6.68
C ALA A 27 0.98 -6.47 7.51
N THR A 28 1.11 -6.52 8.84
CA THR A 28 0.05 -7.01 9.74
C THR A 28 -0.86 -5.87 10.21
N SER A 29 -0.46 -4.61 10.00
CA SER A 29 -1.24 -3.45 10.42
C SER A 29 -2.38 -3.16 9.43
N PRO A 30 -3.62 -2.91 9.89
CA PRO A 30 -4.73 -2.48 9.04
C PRO A 30 -4.69 -0.98 8.69
N ILE A 31 -3.84 -0.22 9.39
CA ILE A 31 -3.73 1.24 9.28
C ILE A 31 -3.37 1.71 7.85
N PRO A 32 -2.42 1.11 7.13
CA PRO A 32 -2.08 1.52 5.76
C PRO A 32 -3.24 1.31 4.76
N ALA A 33 -3.97 0.20 4.89
CA ALA A 33 -5.16 -0.07 4.08
C ALA A 33 -6.29 0.94 4.34
N TRP A 34 -6.58 1.22 5.62
CA TRP A 34 -7.60 2.20 6.01
C TRP A 34 -7.23 3.64 5.67
N THR A 35 -5.97 4.03 5.82
CA THR A 35 -5.52 5.38 5.44
C THR A 35 -5.63 5.61 3.93
N PHE A 36 -5.25 4.63 3.11
CA PHE A 36 -5.44 4.73 1.67
C PHE A 36 -6.93 4.72 1.27
N SER A 37 -7.73 3.83 1.86
CA SER A 37 -9.17 3.81 1.62
C SER A 37 -9.84 5.13 2.01
N GLY A 38 -9.54 5.65 3.21
CA GLY A 38 -10.05 6.92 3.69
C GLY A 38 -9.62 8.09 2.79
N ALA A 39 -8.36 8.14 2.38
CA ALA A 39 -7.88 9.16 1.44
C ALA A 39 -8.59 9.06 0.08
N LEU A 40 -8.80 7.83 -0.42
CA LEU A 40 -9.47 7.60 -1.70
C LEU A 40 -10.95 8.01 -1.63
N LEU A 41 -11.67 7.61 -0.59
CA LEU A 41 -13.08 7.98 -0.36
C LEU A 41 -13.26 9.47 -0.10
N ALA A 42 -12.32 10.13 0.60
CA ALA A 42 -12.31 11.59 0.75
C ALA A 42 -12.20 12.33 -0.60
N THR A 43 -11.78 11.63 -1.66
CA THR A 43 -11.68 12.18 -3.00
C THR A 43 -13.00 12.11 -3.78
N LEU A 44 -13.99 11.34 -3.30
CA LEU A 44 -15.32 11.19 -3.94
C LEU A 44 -16.05 12.50 -4.26
N PRO A 45 -16.12 13.50 -3.36
CA PRO A 45 -16.80 14.75 -3.69
C PRO A 45 -16.07 15.53 -4.80
N LYS A 46 -14.73 15.42 -4.89
CA LYS A 46 -13.92 16.09 -5.93
C LYS A 46 -13.94 15.33 -7.26
N THR A 47 -14.05 14.00 -7.25
CA THR A 47 -14.18 13.20 -8.49
C THR A 47 -15.54 13.35 -9.17
N ARG A 48 -16.62 13.63 -8.41
CA ARG A 48 -17.94 13.97 -8.97
C ARG A 48 -17.95 15.24 -9.82
N GLN A 49 -16.98 16.13 -9.62
CA GLN A 49 -16.84 17.36 -10.40
C GLN A 49 -16.11 17.15 -11.75
N HIS A 50 -15.76 15.90 -12.11
CA HIS A 50 -15.05 15.55 -13.35
C HIS A 50 -13.77 16.39 -13.59
N LEU A 51 -13.07 16.77 -12.51
CA LEU A 51 -11.82 17.53 -12.59
C LEU A 51 -10.73 16.72 -13.32
N HIS A 52 -10.06 17.35 -14.28
CA HIS A 52 -8.97 16.75 -15.05
C HIS A 52 -7.90 16.12 -14.13
N GLY A 53 -7.59 14.84 -14.34
CA GLY A 53 -6.55 14.09 -13.61
C GLY A 53 -7.02 13.37 -12.35
N TYR A 54 -8.30 13.49 -11.97
CA TYR A 54 -8.88 12.72 -10.87
C TYR A 54 -9.41 11.34 -11.35
N PRO A 55 -9.35 10.30 -10.50
CA PRO A 55 -9.88 8.99 -10.83
C PRO A 55 -11.40 9.02 -11.05
N GLY A 56 -11.95 8.13 -11.88
CA GLY A 56 -13.39 8.09 -12.12
C GLY A 56 -14.17 7.84 -10.81
N PRO A 57 -15.35 8.45 -10.60
CA PRO A 57 -16.08 8.37 -9.32
C PRO A 57 -16.46 6.93 -8.95
N ILE A 58 -16.84 6.11 -9.93
CA ILE A 58 -17.17 4.69 -9.73
C ILE A 58 -15.93 3.88 -9.31
N SER A 59 -14.80 4.07 -10.02
CA SER A 59 -13.53 3.41 -9.69
C SER A 59 -13.03 3.80 -8.31
N THR A 60 -13.19 5.07 -7.93
CA THR A 60 -12.80 5.59 -6.61
C THR A 60 -13.66 4.99 -5.49
N ALA A 61 -14.98 4.96 -5.67
CA ALA A 61 -15.89 4.35 -4.70
C ALA A 61 -15.62 2.84 -4.55
N PHE A 62 -15.43 2.14 -5.67
CA PHE A 62 -15.25 0.70 -5.69
C PHE A 62 -13.90 0.29 -5.08
N ILE A 63 -12.80 0.88 -5.54
CA ILE A 63 -11.46 0.61 -4.99
C ILE A 63 -11.42 1.03 -3.51
N GLY A 64 -12.04 2.16 -3.16
CA GLY A 64 -12.09 2.65 -1.78
C GLY A 64 -12.83 1.68 -0.86
N GLY A 65 -14.01 1.22 -1.28
CA GLY A 65 -14.82 0.25 -0.54
C GLY A 65 -14.13 -1.10 -0.40
N VAL A 66 -13.56 -1.63 -1.48
CA VAL A 66 -12.87 -2.93 -1.43
C VAL A 66 -11.60 -2.87 -0.58
N THR A 67 -10.89 -1.74 -0.58
CA THR A 67 -9.69 -1.57 0.28
C THR A 67 -10.06 -1.24 1.73
N ALA A 68 -11.26 -0.71 2.00
CA ALA A 68 -11.79 -0.63 3.36
C ALA A 68 -12.06 -2.03 3.92
N LEU A 69 -12.72 -2.86 3.09
CA LEU A 69 -13.05 -4.24 3.42
C LEU A 69 -11.81 -5.10 3.63
N SER A 70 -10.74 -4.88 2.84
CA SER A 70 -9.48 -5.57 3.05
C SER A 70 -8.85 -5.28 4.41
N GLY A 71 -8.93 -4.04 4.90
CA GLY A 71 -8.51 -3.68 6.24
C GLY A 71 -9.35 -4.35 7.34
N TYR A 72 -10.64 -4.62 7.07
CA TYR A 72 -11.47 -5.42 7.97
C TYR A 72 -10.98 -6.88 8.03
N PHE A 73 -10.65 -7.51 6.89
CA PHE A 73 -10.06 -8.86 6.89
C PHE A 73 -8.71 -8.93 7.64
N THR A 74 -7.88 -7.90 7.50
CA THR A 74 -6.65 -7.78 8.29
C THR A 74 -6.95 -7.68 9.79
N MET A 75 -8.05 -7.03 10.19
CA MET A 75 -8.45 -6.91 11.60
C MET A 75 -9.00 -8.23 12.18
N THR A 76 -9.70 -9.04 11.37
CA THR A 76 -10.24 -10.33 11.80
C THR A 76 -9.20 -11.46 11.86
N GLY A 77 -7.92 -11.15 11.65
CA GLY A 77 -6.81 -12.11 11.70
C GLY A 77 -6.48 -12.76 10.35
N GLU A 78 -7.23 -12.48 9.30
CA GLU A 78 -6.97 -12.95 7.93
C GLU A 78 -5.99 -12.03 7.20
N HIS A 79 -4.81 -11.86 7.77
CA HIS A 79 -3.80 -10.92 7.26
C HIS A 79 -3.36 -11.23 5.83
N HIS A 80 -3.31 -12.51 5.42
CA HIS A 80 -2.92 -12.91 4.06
C HIS A 80 -3.95 -12.48 3.01
N ASN A 81 -5.24 -12.73 3.28
CA ASN A 81 -6.34 -12.34 2.39
C ASN A 81 -6.46 -10.82 2.29
N GLY A 82 -6.43 -10.12 3.43
CA GLY A 82 -6.49 -8.65 3.46
C GLY A 82 -5.31 -7.98 2.75
N ALA A 83 -4.10 -8.49 2.92
CA ALA A 83 -2.92 -7.98 2.23
C ALA A 83 -2.95 -8.23 0.72
N GLY A 84 -3.39 -9.42 0.29
CA GLY A 84 -3.54 -9.75 -1.13
C GLY A 84 -4.55 -8.84 -1.84
N VAL A 85 -5.72 -8.64 -1.21
CA VAL A 85 -6.76 -7.73 -1.72
C VAL A 85 -6.23 -6.29 -1.76
N THR A 86 -5.62 -5.80 -0.69
CA THR A 86 -5.05 -4.43 -0.66
C THR A 86 -4.01 -4.22 -1.76
N THR A 87 -3.14 -5.19 -1.99
CA THR A 87 -2.09 -5.13 -3.02
C THR A 87 -2.69 -5.13 -4.43
N ALA A 88 -3.60 -6.07 -4.72
CA ALA A 88 -4.23 -6.20 -6.03
C ALA A 88 -5.01 -4.94 -6.42
N TRP A 89 -5.79 -4.36 -5.49
CA TRP A 89 -6.61 -3.19 -5.78
C TRP A 89 -5.81 -1.88 -5.79
N SER A 90 -4.73 -1.78 -4.99
CA SER A 90 -3.77 -0.67 -5.11
C SER A 90 -3.01 -0.72 -6.45
N MET A 91 -2.66 -1.91 -6.92
CA MET A 91 -2.05 -2.09 -8.24
C MET A 91 -3.03 -1.76 -9.37
N GLY A 92 -4.29 -2.19 -9.27
CA GLY A 92 -5.35 -1.79 -10.19
C GLY A 92 -5.53 -0.27 -10.26
N TYR A 93 -5.48 0.41 -9.11
CA TYR A 93 -5.50 1.88 -9.06
C TYR A 93 -4.32 2.50 -9.82
N LEU A 94 -3.10 1.98 -9.64
CA LEU A 94 -1.90 2.45 -10.34
C LEU A 94 -1.98 2.22 -11.85
N LEU A 95 -2.49 1.08 -12.31
CA LEU A 95 -2.63 0.79 -13.74
C LEU A 95 -3.65 1.72 -14.42
N ILE A 96 -4.78 1.99 -13.75
CA ILE A 96 -5.88 2.78 -14.33
C ILE A 96 -5.64 4.29 -14.19
N ASN A 97 -5.14 4.72 -13.03
CA ASN A 97 -5.07 6.12 -12.64
C ASN A 97 -3.63 6.61 -12.37
N GLY A 98 -2.65 5.72 -12.30
CA GLY A 98 -1.26 6.07 -11.99
C GLY A 98 -0.65 7.05 -12.98
N ARG A 99 -0.77 6.75 -14.28
CA ARG A 99 -0.30 7.67 -15.34
C ARG A 99 -1.01 9.02 -15.27
N LYS A 100 -2.32 9.04 -15.08
CA LYS A 100 -3.10 10.29 -14.97
C LYS A 100 -2.72 11.10 -13.73
N GLY A 101 -2.45 10.45 -12.60
CA GLY A 101 -2.03 11.10 -11.36
C GLY A 101 -0.61 11.67 -11.42
N LEU A 102 0.33 10.89 -11.96
CA LEU A 102 1.73 11.30 -12.15
C LEU A 102 1.87 12.50 -13.09
N PHE A 103 1.17 12.47 -14.23
CA PHE A 103 1.24 13.53 -15.23
C PHE A 103 0.26 14.70 -14.98
N SER A 104 -0.59 14.60 -13.95
CA SER A 104 -1.52 15.68 -13.53
C SER A 104 -0.81 16.77 -12.73
N PHE A 105 0.37 16.49 -12.14
CA PHE A 105 1.12 17.40 -11.27
C PHE A 105 0.30 18.01 -10.11
N ARG A 106 -0.88 17.45 -9.79
CA ARG A 106 -1.69 17.88 -8.66
C ARG A 106 -1.28 17.13 -7.39
N PRO A 107 -1.19 17.81 -6.23
CA PRO A 107 -0.69 17.20 -5.00
C PRO A 107 -1.58 16.05 -4.51
N TRP A 108 -2.90 16.12 -4.77
CA TRP A 108 -3.85 15.11 -4.29
C TRP A 108 -3.80 13.79 -5.07
N PRO A 109 -3.94 13.76 -6.42
CA PRO A 109 -3.75 12.54 -7.20
C PRO A 109 -2.37 11.91 -7.03
N LEU A 110 -1.33 12.76 -6.91
CA LEU A 110 0.04 12.32 -6.72
C LEU A 110 0.22 11.65 -5.34
N GLY A 111 -0.37 12.23 -4.29
CA GLY A 111 -0.43 11.61 -2.95
C GLY A 111 -1.16 10.26 -2.96
N LEU A 112 -2.28 10.13 -3.67
CA LEU A 112 -2.99 8.86 -3.81
C LEU A 112 -2.18 7.80 -4.55
N THR A 113 -1.45 8.17 -5.61
CA THR A 113 -0.54 7.23 -6.29
C THR A 113 0.62 6.83 -5.41
N MET A 114 1.18 7.74 -4.62
CA MET A 114 2.25 7.42 -3.68
C MET A 114 1.76 6.49 -2.55
N LEU A 115 0.55 6.73 -2.02
CA LEU A 115 -0.07 5.84 -1.03
C LEU A 115 -0.41 4.46 -1.61
N ALA A 116 -0.94 4.40 -2.83
CA ALA A 116 -1.19 3.14 -3.53
C ALA A 116 0.10 2.35 -3.76
N LEU A 117 1.17 3.05 -4.18
CA LEU A 117 2.49 2.47 -4.35
C LEU A 117 3.07 1.99 -3.01
N GLY A 118 2.93 2.77 -1.95
CA GLY A 118 3.36 2.42 -0.59
C GLY A 118 2.63 1.18 -0.05
N ASN A 119 1.32 1.09 -0.25
CA ASN A 119 0.55 -0.09 0.12
C ASN A 119 0.92 -1.30 -0.72
N MET A 120 1.04 -1.15 -2.04
CA MET A 120 1.49 -2.23 -2.92
C MET A 120 2.89 -2.72 -2.52
N ALA A 121 3.82 -1.82 -2.19
CA ALA A 121 5.15 -2.18 -1.75
C ALA A 121 5.14 -2.86 -0.37
N ALA A 122 4.41 -2.33 0.61
CA ALA A 122 4.36 -2.87 1.96
C ALA A 122 3.69 -4.25 2.03
N TYR A 123 2.52 -4.40 1.43
CA TYR A 123 1.77 -5.67 1.43
C TYR A 123 2.29 -6.66 0.37
N GLY A 124 2.68 -6.17 -0.81
CA GLY A 124 3.19 -7.00 -1.89
C GLY A 124 4.59 -7.56 -1.63
N SER A 125 5.50 -6.79 -1.02
CA SER A 125 6.83 -7.31 -0.67
C SER A 125 6.78 -8.39 0.40
N TYR A 126 5.78 -8.36 1.29
CA TYR A 126 5.66 -9.32 2.38
C TYR A 126 4.85 -10.58 2.00
N TYR A 127 3.79 -10.43 1.18
CA TYR A 127 2.89 -11.54 0.85
C TYR A 127 2.89 -11.98 -0.61
N ALA A 128 3.19 -11.09 -1.57
CA ALA A 128 3.18 -11.42 -3.00
C ALA A 128 4.53 -11.92 -3.53
N GLY A 129 5.61 -11.83 -2.75
CA GLY A 129 6.89 -12.48 -3.07
C GLY A 129 7.54 -11.94 -4.34
N PHE A 130 7.95 -10.67 -4.35
CA PHE A 130 9.04 -10.25 -5.24
C PHE A 130 10.35 -10.77 -4.62
N HIS A 131 10.67 -12.04 -4.90
CA HIS A 131 11.94 -12.69 -4.58
C HIS A 131 12.89 -12.59 -5.77
#